data_AF-A0A351T031-F1
#
_entry.id   AF-A0A351T031-F1
#
_cell.length_a   1.000
_cell.length_b   1.000
_cell.length_c   1.000
_cell.angle_alpha   90.00
_cell.angle_beta   90.00
_cell.angle_gamma   90.00
#
_symmetry.space_group_name_H-M   'P 1'
#
loop_
_entity.id
_entity.type
_entity.pdbx_description
1 polymer ?
#
loop_
_entity_poly.entity_id
_entity_poly.type
_entity_poly.pdbx_seq_one_letter_code
_entity_poly.pdbx_strand_id
1 'polypeptide(L)'
;MKRFSLFFSMFTFVLVVAVNGSYAGAPKSAEPPQPSPLSGKVMESIDGGGYTYVHIEKGGKKIWVAVPEMKVAVGQEMSFQPGMTMNNFASKTFNRTFETIVFSSGVIGQQGKEAINKSAGQKQAEVSANKTIKVKKASGPNAYTVAELYQKSATLDKKEVVVRGLVVKVSAEIMGKNWIHLQDGSGDPSKGTNDIVVTSQELPAVGDTVTARGALSKDKDFGYGYNYPVIVEQASIKK
;
A
#
# COMPACT_ATOMS: atom_id res chain seq x y z
N MET A 1 -8.26 -73.82 47.49
CA MET A 1 -9.15 -72.73 47.04
C MET A 1 -9.18 -72.80 45.50
N LYS A 2 -10.08 -73.57 44.87
CA LYS A 2 -11.38 -73.09 44.30
C LYS A 2 -11.23 -71.65 43.78
N ARG A 3 -11.32 -71.35 42.48
CA ARG A 3 -12.50 -71.57 41.63
C ARG A 3 -12.16 -71.71 40.14
N PHE A 4 -12.89 -72.66 39.55
CA PHE A 4 -13.12 -72.97 38.14
C PHE A 4 -14.28 -72.09 37.62
N SER A 5 -14.48 -72.09 36.29
CA SER A 5 -15.69 -71.63 35.55
C SER A 5 -15.64 -70.20 35.01
N LEU A 6 -16.15 -69.88 33.81
CA LEU A 6 -16.75 -70.66 32.73
C LEU A 6 -16.66 -69.75 31.48
N PHE A 7 -16.26 -70.29 30.33
CA PHE A 7 -16.41 -69.63 29.04
C PHE A 7 -17.90 -69.57 28.68
N PHE A 8 -18.43 -68.38 28.37
CA PHE A 8 -19.69 -68.26 27.64
C PHE A 8 -19.44 -67.48 26.35
N SER A 9 -19.59 -68.23 25.26
CA SER A 9 -19.59 -67.79 23.87
C SER A 9 -20.67 -66.75 23.63
N MET A 10 -20.30 -65.59 23.09
CA MET A 10 -21.24 -64.65 22.48
C MET A 10 -20.83 -64.42 21.03
N PHE A 11 -21.43 -65.23 20.18
CA PHE A 11 -21.40 -65.14 18.72
C PHE A 11 -21.95 -63.77 18.31
N THR A 12 -21.08 -62.88 17.82
CA THR A 12 -21.53 -61.62 17.21
C THR A 12 -21.34 -61.73 15.71
N PHE A 13 -22.46 -61.86 15.01
CA PHE A 13 -22.58 -61.98 13.57
C PHE A 13 -22.33 -60.59 12.96
N VAL A 14 -21.13 -60.33 12.44
CA VAL A 14 -20.86 -59.12 11.65
C VAL A 14 -21.22 -59.41 10.20
N LEU A 15 -22.33 -58.85 9.78
CA LEU A 15 -22.82 -58.82 8.41
C LEU A 15 -21.85 -57.99 7.55
N VAL A 16 -21.09 -58.63 6.66
CA VAL A 16 -20.31 -57.95 5.62
C VAL A 16 -21.27 -57.58 4.49
N VAL A 17 -21.72 -56.33 4.46
CA VAL A 17 -22.42 -55.77 3.29
C VAL A 17 -21.36 -55.15 2.38
N ALA A 18 -21.06 -55.84 1.28
CA ALA A 18 -20.29 -55.26 0.18
C ALA A 18 -21.17 -54.27 -0.58
N VAL A 19 -20.97 -52.96 -0.34
CA VAL A 19 -21.57 -51.91 -1.16
C VAL A 19 -20.58 -51.56 -2.27
N ASN A 20 -20.88 -52.01 -3.48
CA ASN A 20 -20.28 -51.48 -4.71
C ASN A 20 -20.85 -50.07 -4.96
N GLY A 21 -20.21 -49.06 -4.37
CA GLY A 21 -20.50 -47.66 -4.63
C GLY A 21 -19.66 -47.15 -5.80
N SER A 22 -20.28 -47.07 -6.99
CA SER A 22 -19.76 -46.26 -8.09
C SER A 22 -19.56 -44.82 -7.60
N TYR A 23 -18.30 -44.38 -7.49
CA TYR A 23 -17.97 -42.99 -7.16
C TYR A 23 -18.41 -42.09 -8.31
N ALA A 24 -19.60 -41.49 -8.17
CA ALA A 24 -19.97 -40.28 -8.89
C ALA A 24 -18.97 -39.18 -8.47
N GLY A 25 -18.31 -38.57 -9.46
CA GLY A 25 -17.34 -37.50 -9.23
C GLY A 25 -17.95 -36.38 -8.39
N ALA A 26 -17.26 -36.01 -7.31
CA ALA A 26 -17.63 -34.88 -6.47
C ALA A 26 -17.76 -33.60 -7.33
N PRO A 27 -18.76 -32.73 -7.07
CA PRO A 27 -18.86 -31.46 -7.75
C PRO A 27 -17.59 -30.65 -7.49
N LYS A 28 -16.91 -30.26 -8.57
CA LYS A 28 -15.74 -29.38 -8.55
C LYS A 28 -16.16 -28.09 -7.83
N SER A 29 -15.62 -27.89 -6.64
CA SER A 29 -15.79 -26.65 -5.87
C SER A 29 -15.48 -25.47 -6.79
N ALA A 30 -16.43 -24.54 -6.93
CA ALA A 30 -16.24 -23.33 -7.72
C ALA A 30 -15.11 -22.53 -7.06
N GLU A 31 -14.00 -22.38 -7.78
CA GLU A 31 -12.89 -21.54 -7.36
C GLU A 31 -13.40 -20.10 -7.20
N PRO A 32 -13.04 -19.38 -6.11
CA PRO A 32 -13.41 -17.98 -5.96
C PRO A 32 -12.97 -17.19 -7.20
N PRO A 33 -13.76 -16.20 -7.65
CA PRO A 33 -13.46 -15.46 -8.87
C PRO A 33 -12.05 -14.89 -8.81
N GLN A 34 -11.16 -15.44 -9.65
CA GLN A 34 -9.81 -14.92 -9.86
C GLN A 34 -9.95 -13.45 -10.28
N PRO A 35 -9.26 -12.51 -9.60
CA PRO A 35 -9.31 -11.11 -10.00
C PRO A 35 -8.88 -11.03 -11.46
N SER A 36 -9.71 -10.39 -12.30
CA SER A 36 -9.39 -10.22 -13.71
C SER A 36 -7.99 -9.62 -13.83
N PRO A 37 -7.10 -10.18 -14.67
CA PRO A 37 -5.71 -9.73 -14.72
C PRO A 37 -5.70 -8.24 -15.03
N LEU A 38 -5.14 -7.45 -14.11
CA LEU A 38 -5.07 -5.99 -14.18
C LEU A 38 -4.09 -5.61 -15.32
N SER A 39 -4.55 -5.76 -16.55
CA SER A 39 -3.74 -5.77 -17.76
C SER A 39 -4.55 -5.22 -18.93
N GLY A 40 -3.88 -4.55 -19.85
CA GLY A 40 -4.50 -4.02 -21.06
C GLY A 40 -3.71 -2.89 -21.70
N LYS A 41 -4.27 -2.37 -22.79
CA LYS A 41 -3.71 -1.28 -23.56
C LYS A 41 -3.97 0.04 -22.85
N VAL A 42 -2.92 0.86 -22.68
CA VAL A 42 -3.02 2.20 -22.11
C VAL A 42 -3.80 3.10 -23.06
N MET A 43 -4.93 3.61 -22.57
CA MET A 43 -5.77 4.59 -23.26
C MET A 43 -5.46 6.01 -22.84
N GLU A 44 -5.08 6.18 -21.58
CA GLU A 44 -4.83 7.48 -20.98
C GLU A 44 -3.85 7.30 -19.82
N SER A 45 -3.00 8.30 -19.61
CA SER A 45 -2.11 8.36 -18.45
C SER A 45 -2.05 9.78 -17.94
N ILE A 46 -2.15 9.97 -16.62
CA ILE A 46 -2.07 11.28 -15.97
C ILE A 46 -1.23 11.14 -14.70
N ASP A 47 -0.29 12.05 -14.48
CA ASP A 47 0.51 12.10 -13.27
C ASP A 47 -0.07 13.11 -12.27
N GLY A 48 -0.02 12.77 -10.98
CA GLY A 48 -0.43 13.69 -9.93
C GLY A 48 -0.32 13.09 -8.53
N GLY A 49 -0.06 13.94 -7.53
CA GLY A 49 0.09 13.50 -6.15
C GLY A 49 1.15 12.40 -5.96
N GLY A 50 2.15 12.34 -6.84
CA GLY A 50 3.22 11.34 -6.88
C GLY A 50 2.79 9.92 -7.25
N TYR A 51 1.69 9.80 -8.00
CA TYR A 51 1.23 8.57 -8.65
C TYR A 51 1.07 8.84 -10.15
N THR A 52 1.17 7.77 -10.94
CA THR A 52 0.71 7.74 -12.33
C THR A 52 -0.61 6.98 -12.39
N TYR A 53 -1.63 7.64 -12.88
CA TYR A 53 -2.97 7.12 -13.08
C TYR A 53 -3.08 6.64 -14.52
N VAL A 54 -3.27 5.34 -14.71
CA VAL A 54 -3.28 4.70 -16.03
C VAL A 54 -4.67 4.13 -16.28
N HIS A 55 -5.31 4.57 -17.37
CA HIS A 55 -6.56 4.00 -17.85
C HIS A 55 -6.22 2.90 -18.85
N ILE A 56 -6.50 1.66 -18.52
CA ILE A 56 -6.26 0.51 -19.40
C ILE A 56 -7.57 -0.05 -19.95
N GLU A 57 -7.51 -0.59 -21.16
CA GLU A 57 -8.61 -1.28 -21.83
C GLU A 57 -8.21 -2.69 -22.21
N LYS A 58 -9.10 -3.66 -21.94
CA LYS A 58 -8.95 -5.04 -22.39
C LYS A 58 -10.31 -5.64 -22.71
N GLY A 59 -10.53 -5.94 -23.99
CA GLY A 59 -11.77 -6.59 -24.46
C GLY A 59 -13.01 -5.75 -24.19
N GLY A 60 -12.92 -4.43 -24.39
CA GLY A 60 -14.01 -3.47 -24.21
C GLY A 60 -14.26 -3.03 -22.77
N LYS A 61 -13.60 -3.63 -21.77
CA LYS A 61 -13.65 -3.19 -20.37
C LYS A 61 -12.51 -2.22 -20.09
N LYS A 62 -12.82 -1.10 -19.43
CA LYS A 62 -11.84 -0.09 -19.04
C LYS A 62 -11.73 0.01 -17.52
N ILE A 63 -10.52 0.19 -17.01
CA ILE A 63 -10.27 0.36 -15.57
C ILE A 63 -9.11 1.32 -15.33
N TRP A 64 -9.22 2.12 -14.27
CA TRP A 64 -8.13 2.97 -13.81
C TRP A 64 -7.23 2.22 -12.83
N VAL A 65 -5.93 2.39 -13.00
CA VAL A 65 -4.89 1.87 -12.10
C VAL A 65 -3.99 3.02 -11.67
N ALA A 66 -3.91 3.29 -10.38
CA ALA A 66 -2.91 4.19 -9.83
C ALA A 66 -1.69 3.38 -9.38
N VAL A 67 -0.51 3.75 -9.86
CA VAL A 67 0.78 3.17 -9.47
C VAL A 67 1.73 4.27 -9.01
N PRO A 68 2.79 3.95 -8.23
CA PRO A 68 3.87 4.89 -8.00
C PRO A 68 4.32 5.54 -9.31
N GLU A 69 4.61 6.84 -9.26
CA GLU A 69 4.91 7.64 -10.45
C GLU A 69 5.94 6.98 -11.35
N MET A 70 5.59 6.79 -12.63
CA MET A 70 6.41 6.12 -13.62
C MET A 70 6.09 6.60 -15.03
N LYS A 71 7.04 6.46 -15.95
CA LYS A 71 6.81 6.81 -17.36
C LYS A 71 5.90 5.76 -18.01
N VAL A 72 4.80 6.23 -18.60
CA VAL A 72 3.82 5.40 -19.32
C VAL A 72 3.52 6.04 -20.67
N ALA A 73 3.50 5.24 -21.74
CA ALA A 73 3.10 5.70 -23.07
C ALA A 73 1.68 5.26 -23.41
N VAL A 74 0.89 6.16 -24.01
CA VAL A 74 -0.43 5.80 -24.55
C VAL A 74 -0.25 4.78 -25.68
N GLY A 75 -1.08 3.74 -25.68
CA GLY A 75 -1.04 2.62 -26.62
C GLY A 75 -0.17 1.45 -26.18
N GLN A 76 0.62 1.60 -25.10
CA GLN A 76 1.43 0.53 -24.53
C GLN A 76 0.57 -0.57 -23.92
N GLU A 77 0.94 -1.83 -24.08
CA GLU A 77 0.36 -2.94 -23.32
C GLU A 77 1.06 -3.07 -21.97
N MET A 78 0.31 -3.04 -20.87
CA MET A 78 0.87 -3.14 -19.52
C MET A 78 0.09 -4.13 -18.67
N SER A 79 0.76 -4.68 -17.65
CA SER A 79 0.17 -5.57 -16.65
C SER A 79 0.65 -5.17 -15.27
N PHE A 80 -0.28 -5.01 -14.34
CA PHE A 80 -0.05 -4.45 -13.02
C PHE A 80 -0.24 -5.49 -11.94
N GLN A 81 0.46 -5.28 -10.82
CA GLN A 81 0.26 -6.07 -9.61
C GLN A 81 -1.18 -5.90 -9.11
N PRO A 82 -1.72 -6.88 -8.35
CA PRO A 82 -2.96 -6.69 -7.61
C PRO A 82 -2.90 -5.43 -6.73
N GLY A 83 -4.05 -4.84 -6.46
CA GLY A 83 -4.13 -3.58 -5.73
C GLY A 83 -5.43 -3.43 -4.95
N MET A 84 -5.47 -2.40 -4.12
CA MET A 84 -6.70 -2.01 -3.41
C MET A 84 -7.65 -1.32 -4.37
N THR A 85 -8.87 -1.85 -4.48
CA THR A 85 -9.93 -1.24 -5.30
C THR A 85 -10.67 -0.19 -4.47
N MET A 86 -10.75 1.02 -5.01
CA MET A 86 -11.52 2.13 -4.46
C MET A 86 -12.67 2.45 -5.42
N ASN A 87 -13.87 2.59 -4.88
CA ASN A 87 -15.05 3.02 -5.62
C ASN A 87 -15.37 4.48 -5.30
N ASN A 88 -15.86 5.23 -6.30
CA ASN A 88 -16.21 6.64 -6.18
C ASN A 88 -15.05 7.49 -5.59
N PHE A 89 -13.83 7.23 -6.03
CA PHE A 89 -12.65 7.95 -5.57
C PHE A 89 -12.66 9.36 -6.14
N ALA A 90 -13.02 10.34 -5.31
CA ALA A 90 -12.88 11.75 -5.63
C ALA A 90 -11.39 12.15 -5.58
N SER A 91 -10.92 12.87 -6.59
CA SER A 91 -9.59 13.43 -6.63
C SER A 91 -9.66 14.94 -6.73
N LYS A 92 -9.26 15.62 -5.65
CA LYS A 92 -9.08 17.08 -5.63
C LYS A 92 -8.04 17.56 -6.64
N THR A 93 -6.95 16.80 -6.82
CA THR A 93 -5.86 17.15 -7.75
C THR A 93 -6.35 17.30 -9.19
N PHE A 94 -7.29 16.46 -9.60
CA PHE A 94 -7.79 16.43 -10.98
C PHE A 94 -9.21 16.97 -11.11
N ASN A 95 -9.82 17.43 -10.00
CA ASN A 95 -11.21 17.86 -9.93
C ASN A 95 -12.19 16.87 -10.62
N ARG A 96 -12.01 15.57 -10.37
CA ARG A 96 -12.82 14.49 -10.96
C ARG A 96 -13.04 13.35 -9.97
N THR A 97 -14.07 12.54 -10.24
CA THR A 97 -14.33 11.29 -9.53
C THR A 97 -14.03 10.11 -10.45
N PHE A 98 -13.31 9.13 -9.93
CA PHE A 98 -13.09 7.83 -10.57
C PHE A 98 -14.12 6.84 -10.01
N GLU A 99 -15.01 6.34 -10.86
CA GLU A 99 -16.05 5.37 -10.45
C GLU A 99 -15.42 4.13 -9.80
N THR A 100 -14.38 3.59 -10.43
CA THR A 100 -13.55 2.52 -9.89
C THR A 100 -12.09 2.77 -10.27
N ILE A 101 -11.21 2.68 -9.28
CA ILE A 101 -9.77 2.75 -9.46
C ILE A 101 -9.06 1.71 -8.59
N VAL A 102 -8.00 1.10 -9.11
CA VAL A 102 -7.16 0.15 -8.37
C VAL A 102 -5.84 0.82 -8.03
N PHE A 103 -5.54 0.97 -6.74
CA PHE A 103 -4.23 1.39 -6.26
C PHE A 103 -3.32 0.16 -6.21
N SER A 104 -2.41 0.05 -7.16
CA SER A 104 -1.47 -1.08 -7.32
C SER A 104 -0.04 -0.68 -6.94
N SER A 105 0.72 -1.63 -6.39
CA SER A 105 2.13 -1.43 -6.01
C SER A 105 3.08 -1.30 -7.21
N GLY A 106 2.61 -1.52 -8.44
CA GLY A 106 3.40 -1.31 -9.65
C GLY A 106 3.11 -2.30 -10.77
N VAL A 107 4.05 -2.44 -11.70
CA VAL A 107 3.94 -3.30 -12.89
C VAL A 107 4.45 -4.71 -12.59
N ILE A 108 3.81 -5.74 -13.16
CA ILE A 108 4.29 -7.13 -13.07
C ILE A 108 5.69 -7.23 -13.70
N GLY A 109 6.62 -7.89 -13.00
CA GLY A 109 8.03 -8.02 -13.43
C GLY A 109 8.94 -6.85 -13.01
N GLN A 110 8.39 -5.75 -12.49
CA GLN A 110 9.14 -4.71 -11.79
C GLN A 110 8.91 -4.83 -10.27
N GLN A 111 9.35 -5.94 -9.67
CA GLN A 111 9.39 -6.03 -8.21
C GLN A 111 10.56 -5.20 -7.66
N GLY A 112 10.26 -4.29 -6.72
CA GLY A 112 11.21 -3.90 -5.69
C GLY A 112 12.29 -2.89 -6.06
N LYS A 113 12.04 -2.02 -7.04
CA LYS A 113 12.81 -0.77 -7.13
C LYS A 113 11.84 0.37 -6.90
N GLU A 114 11.89 0.94 -5.69
CA GLU A 114 11.56 2.35 -5.51
C GLU A 114 12.11 3.11 -6.73
N ALA A 115 11.27 3.96 -7.32
CA ALA A 115 11.62 4.71 -8.50
C ALA A 115 12.82 5.62 -8.20
N ILE A 116 14.03 5.09 -8.32
CA ILE A 116 15.26 5.85 -8.40
C ILE A 116 15.19 6.54 -9.75
N ASN A 117 14.78 7.81 -9.70
CA ASN A 117 14.84 8.72 -10.81
C ASN A 117 16.25 8.73 -11.42
N LYS A 118 16.38 8.14 -12.61
CA LYS A 118 17.27 8.62 -13.66
C LYS A 118 16.48 8.62 -14.96
N SER A 119 15.99 9.78 -15.37
CA SER A 119 15.82 10.09 -16.80
C SER A 119 15.64 11.59 -17.00
N ALA A 120 16.62 12.16 -17.70
CA ALA A 120 16.66 13.54 -18.15
C ALA A 120 15.54 13.87 -19.16
N GLY A 121 15.06 15.13 -19.11
CA GLY A 121 14.23 15.83 -20.12
C GLY A 121 12.74 15.44 -20.13
N GLN A 122 11.76 16.35 -20.15
CA GLN A 122 11.72 17.78 -20.46
C GLN A 122 10.52 18.48 -19.76
N LYS A 123 10.79 19.65 -19.15
CA LYS A 123 10.01 20.90 -19.18
C LYS A 123 8.51 20.88 -18.81
N GLN A 124 8.22 20.68 -17.52
CA GLN A 124 7.09 21.31 -16.81
C GLN A 124 7.65 21.76 -15.45
N ALA A 125 7.44 23.02 -15.06
CA ALA A 125 8.18 23.72 -14.00
C ALA A 125 8.47 22.87 -12.74
N GLU A 126 9.66 22.26 -12.74
CA GLU A 126 10.31 21.63 -11.60
C GLU A 126 10.61 22.69 -10.55
N VAL A 127 10.01 22.58 -9.37
CA VAL A 127 10.63 23.16 -8.18
C VAL A 127 11.79 22.22 -7.79
N SER A 128 12.91 22.44 -8.47
CA SER A 128 14.28 22.04 -8.16
C SER A 128 14.47 20.89 -7.16
N ALA A 129 14.68 19.70 -7.72
CA ALA A 129 15.61 18.74 -7.14
C ALA A 129 16.96 19.44 -6.89
N ASN A 130 17.46 19.31 -5.66
CA ASN A 130 18.72 19.86 -5.12
C ASN A 130 18.68 21.20 -4.35
N LYS A 131 17.54 21.55 -3.73
CA LYS A 131 17.60 22.37 -2.52
C LYS A 131 17.95 21.46 -1.35
N THR A 132 19.10 21.67 -0.70
CA THR A 132 19.40 20.99 0.57
C THR A 132 18.29 21.33 1.57
N ILE A 133 17.37 20.40 1.81
CA ILE A 133 16.32 20.57 2.81
C ILE A 133 17.02 20.64 4.17
N LYS A 134 16.73 21.70 4.92
CA LYS A 134 17.19 21.87 6.31
C LYS A 134 16.05 22.48 7.12
N VAL A 135 15.32 21.63 7.82
CA VAL A 135 14.24 22.04 8.72
C VAL A 135 14.70 21.80 10.15
N LYS A 136 14.54 22.81 11.01
CA LYS A 136 14.82 22.65 12.44
C LYS A 136 13.89 21.60 13.03
N LYS A 137 14.44 20.69 13.85
CA LYS A 137 13.71 19.72 14.66
C LYS A 137 12.56 20.40 15.41
N ALA A 138 11.43 19.68 15.55
CA ALA A 138 10.31 20.14 16.35
C ALA A 138 10.75 20.43 17.80
N SER A 139 10.04 21.34 18.46
CA SER A 139 10.25 21.64 19.88
C SER A 139 9.22 20.90 20.74
N GLY A 140 9.57 20.63 22.00
CA GLY A 140 8.66 20.01 22.97
C GLY A 140 8.91 18.51 23.19
N PRO A 141 8.08 17.88 24.05
CA PRO A 141 8.22 16.46 24.36
C PRO A 141 7.94 15.60 23.13
N ASN A 142 8.60 14.44 23.05
CA ASN A 142 8.47 13.47 21.96
C ASN A 142 8.75 14.06 20.56
N ALA A 143 9.54 15.14 20.50
CA ALA A 143 10.01 15.71 19.25
C ALA A 143 11.21 14.92 18.71
N TYR A 144 11.14 14.54 17.44
CA TYR A 144 12.18 13.80 16.75
C TYR A 144 12.43 14.38 15.35
N THR A 145 13.66 14.22 14.85
CA THR A 145 13.95 14.36 13.42
C THR A 145 13.46 13.13 12.66
N VAL A 146 13.36 13.24 11.34
CA VAL A 146 13.01 12.11 10.48
C VAL A 146 13.98 10.93 10.69
N ALA A 147 15.29 11.19 10.68
CA ALA A 147 16.29 10.15 10.93
C ALA A 147 16.13 9.47 12.31
N GLU A 148 15.83 10.25 13.36
CA GLU A 148 15.61 9.71 14.70
C GLU A 148 14.38 8.81 14.76
N LEU A 149 13.30 9.12 14.03
CA LEU A 149 12.12 8.25 13.97
C LEU A 149 12.45 6.88 13.39
N TYR A 150 13.26 6.83 12.32
CA TYR A 150 13.73 5.56 11.76
C TYR A 150 14.62 4.79 12.73
N GLN A 151 15.62 5.46 13.30
CA GLN A 151 16.57 4.86 14.25
C GLN A 151 15.88 4.33 15.52
N LYS A 152 14.85 5.02 16.01
CA LYS A 152 14.16 4.71 17.26
C LYS A 152 12.83 3.99 17.07
N SER A 153 12.48 3.63 15.83
CA SER A 153 11.20 3.04 15.44
C SER A 153 10.75 1.90 16.36
N ALA A 154 11.63 0.96 16.69
CA ALA A 154 11.31 -0.15 17.60
C ALA A 154 10.86 0.31 19.00
N THR A 155 11.39 1.42 19.51
CA THR A 155 11.03 1.98 20.82
C THR A 155 9.87 2.97 20.78
N LEU A 156 9.55 3.49 19.60
CA LEU A 156 8.51 4.48 19.34
C LEU A 156 7.25 3.86 18.74
N ASP A 157 7.25 2.56 18.44
CA ASP A 157 6.07 1.88 17.89
C ASP A 157 4.85 2.08 18.81
N LYS A 158 3.76 2.51 18.19
CA LYS A 158 2.47 2.90 18.78
C LYS A 158 2.55 4.07 19.77
N LYS A 159 3.67 4.79 19.82
CA LYS A 159 3.83 5.99 20.66
C LYS A 159 3.52 7.24 19.88
N GLU A 160 3.01 8.24 20.58
CA GLU A 160 2.84 9.56 20.02
C GLU A 160 4.20 10.24 19.81
N VAL A 161 4.41 10.76 18.61
CA VAL A 161 5.62 11.47 18.20
C VAL A 161 5.26 12.82 17.59
N VAL A 162 6.20 13.75 17.64
CA VAL A 162 6.12 15.05 16.97
C VAL A 162 7.29 15.17 16.00
N VAL A 163 6.99 15.47 14.74
CA VAL A 163 8.00 15.68 13.69
C VAL A 163 7.70 16.95 12.93
N ARG A 164 8.75 17.73 12.62
CA ARG A 164 8.63 18.96 11.83
C ARG A 164 9.42 18.79 10.54
N GLY A 165 8.77 19.05 9.41
CA GLY A 165 9.36 18.82 8.09
C GLY A 165 8.72 19.68 7.00
N LEU A 166 9.41 19.76 5.88
CA LEU A 166 8.91 20.32 4.63
C LEU A 166 8.01 19.27 3.97
N VAL A 167 6.81 19.67 3.56
CA VAL A 167 5.90 18.85 2.77
C VAL A 167 6.46 18.77 1.35
N VAL A 168 6.88 17.57 0.93
CA VAL A 168 7.48 17.34 -0.39
C VAL A 168 6.53 16.68 -1.37
N LYS A 169 5.53 15.96 -0.87
CA LYS A 169 4.50 15.28 -1.66
C LYS A 169 3.24 15.10 -0.83
N VAL A 170 2.08 15.22 -1.48
CA VAL A 170 0.77 14.99 -0.86
C VAL A 170 -0.11 14.18 -1.81
N SER A 171 -0.73 13.13 -1.29
CA SER A 171 -1.70 12.30 -1.99
C SER A 171 -2.99 12.28 -1.17
N ALA A 172 -4.00 12.98 -1.64
CA ALA A 172 -5.24 13.19 -0.90
C ALA A 172 -6.23 12.03 -1.07
N GLU A 173 -7.07 11.80 -0.05
CA GLU A 173 -8.29 10.98 -0.13
C GLU A 173 -8.08 9.49 -0.44
N ILE A 174 -6.84 8.99 -0.35
CA ILE A 174 -6.53 7.57 -0.54
C ILE A 174 -6.87 6.82 0.76
N MET A 175 -7.75 5.82 0.68
CA MET A 175 -8.26 5.08 1.84
C MET A 175 -8.90 5.99 2.91
N GLY A 176 -9.58 7.07 2.49
CA GLY A 176 -10.29 7.97 3.39
C GLY A 176 -9.39 8.89 4.24
N LYS A 177 -8.13 9.08 3.83
CA LYS A 177 -7.15 9.94 4.51
C LYS A 177 -6.17 10.56 3.51
N ASN A 178 -5.46 11.59 3.95
CA ASN A 178 -4.38 12.21 3.18
C ASN A 178 -3.04 11.60 3.57
N TRP A 179 -2.18 11.39 2.59
CA TRP A 179 -0.83 10.85 2.75
C TRP A 179 0.17 11.95 2.42
N ILE A 180 0.98 12.33 3.41
CA ILE A 180 1.83 13.51 3.39
C ILE A 180 3.26 13.02 3.60
N HIS A 181 4.13 13.31 2.64
CA HIS A 181 5.56 13.04 2.74
C HIS A 181 6.27 14.26 3.33
N LEU A 182 6.99 14.07 4.43
CA LEU A 182 7.75 15.10 5.11
C LEU A 182 9.25 14.81 5.05
N GLN A 183 10.05 15.84 4.77
CA GLN A 183 11.50 15.78 4.86
C GLN A 183 12.04 16.92 5.71
N ASP A 184 13.00 16.64 6.58
CA ASP A 184 13.67 17.66 7.40
C ASP A 184 15.17 17.83 7.07
N GLY A 185 15.70 16.96 6.21
CA GLY A 185 17.11 16.94 5.80
C GLY A 185 18.04 16.12 6.69
N SER A 186 17.52 15.45 7.72
CA SER A 186 18.34 14.68 8.67
C SER A 186 18.67 13.27 8.22
N GLY A 187 17.88 12.67 7.32
CA GLY A 187 18.01 11.28 6.91
C GLY A 187 18.80 11.07 5.62
N ASP A 188 18.95 9.79 5.25
CA ASP A 188 19.76 9.34 4.11
C ASP A 188 18.87 8.89 2.93
N PRO A 189 18.87 9.62 1.80
CA PRO A 189 18.10 9.25 0.61
C PRO A 189 18.48 7.91 0.01
N SER A 190 19.74 7.47 0.14
CA SER A 190 20.18 6.18 -0.37
C SER A 190 19.60 4.98 0.41
N LYS A 191 19.03 5.26 1.59
CA LYS A 191 18.42 4.27 2.48
C LYS A 191 16.91 4.48 2.65
N GLY A 192 16.31 5.45 1.96
CA GLY A 192 14.88 5.80 2.12
C GLY A 192 14.53 6.32 3.52
N THR A 193 15.51 6.85 4.27
CA THR A 193 15.31 7.33 5.66
C THR A 193 15.25 8.86 5.75
N ASN A 194 15.27 9.56 4.61
CA ASN A 194 15.18 11.01 4.50
C ASN A 194 13.74 11.54 4.45
N ASP A 195 12.77 10.64 4.28
CA ASP A 195 11.36 10.95 4.08
C ASP A 195 10.53 10.16 5.09
N ILE A 196 9.54 10.80 5.72
CA ILE A 196 8.57 10.12 6.58
C ILE A 196 7.17 10.35 6.03
N VAL A 197 6.41 9.26 5.90
CA VAL A 197 5.00 9.31 5.53
C VAL A 197 4.15 9.58 6.77
N VAL A 198 3.25 10.54 6.64
CA VAL A 198 2.30 10.95 7.65
C VAL A 198 0.90 10.83 7.07
N THR A 199 -0.01 10.16 7.78
CA THR A 199 -1.44 10.20 7.41
C THR A 199 -2.19 11.21 8.27
N SER A 200 -3.09 11.98 7.66
CA SER A 200 -3.87 13.01 8.35
C SER A 200 -5.22 13.24 7.66
N GLN A 201 -6.16 13.87 8.36
CA GLN A 201 -7.36 14.47 7.75
C GLN A 201 -7.08 15.89 7.21
N GLU A 202 -6.03 16.53 7.71
CA GLU A 202 -5.60 17.83 7.23
C GLU A 202 -4.83 17.67 5.92
N LEU A 203 -4.86 18.71 5.08
CA LEU A 203 -4.27 18.70 3.75
C LEU A 203 -3.35 19.92 3.58
N PRO A 204 -2.12 19.88 4.11
CA PRO A 204 -1.15 20.94 3.86
C PRO A 204 -0.73 20.95 2.38
N ALA A 205 -0.16 22.06 1.92
CA ALA A 205 0.32 22.20 0.55
C ALA A 205 1.78 21.73 0.43
N VAL A 206 2.16 21.24 -0.74
CA VAL A 206 3.57 21.00 -1.07
C VAL A 206 4.34 22.32 -0.96
N GLY A 207 5.48 22.28 -0.29
CA GLY A 207 6.29 23.46 0.04
C GLY A 207 6.04 24.07 1.42
N ASP A 208 4.96 23.69 2.11
CA ASP A 208 4.74 24.09 3.50
C ASP A 208 5.76 23.44 4.43
N THR A 209 6.24 24.17 5.44
CA THR A 209 6.90 23.55 6.60
C THR A 209 5.87 23.36 7.69
N VAL A 210 5.66 22.12 8.13
CA VAL A 210 4.62 21.77 9.12
C VAL A 210 5.18 20.95 10.25
N THR A 211 4.50 20.98 11.40
CA THR A 211 4.69 20.09 12.54
C THR A 211 3.53 19.10 12.57
N ALA A 212 3.84 17.82 12.43
CA ALA A 212 2.89 16.72 12.54
C ALA A 212 3.00 16.06 13.92
N ARG A 213 1.86 15.77 14.54
CA ARG A 213 1.77 15.02 15.80
C ARG A 213 0.78 13.87 15.64
N GLY A 214 1.26 12.63 15.80
CA GLY A 214 0.45 11.42 15.66
C GLY A 214 1.17 10.19 16.22
N ALA A 215 0.55 9.02 16.10
CA ALA A 215 1.14 7.76 16.56
C ALA A 215 2.12 7.22 15.52
N LEU A 216 3.36 6.91 15.91
CA LEU A 216 4.29 6.21 15.03
C LEU A 216 3.93 4.72 14.99
N SER A 217 3.91 4.13 13.80
CA SER A 217 3.80 2.70 13.59
C SER A 217 5.03 2.18 12.86
N LYS A 218 5.59 1.08 13.35
CA LYS A 218 6.67 0.34 12.70
C LYS A 218 6.10 -0.82 11.89
N ASP A 219 6.71 -1.10 10.74
CA ASP A 219 6.40 -2.24 9.88
C ASP A 219 4.90 -2.32 9.51
N LYS A 220 4.32 -1.16 9.18
CA LYS A 220 2.89 -1.04 8.91
C LYS A 220 2.57 -1.57 7.51
N ASP A 221 1.73 -2.60 7.46
CA ASP A 221 1.23 -3.22 6.24
C ASP A 221 -0.23 -2.81 6.00
N PHE A 222 -0.51 -2.22 4.83
CA PHE A 222 -1.86 -1.88 4.36
C PHE A 222 -2.41 -2.87 3.30
N GLY A 223 -1.69 -3.95 3.05
CA GLY A 223 -1.97 -4.96 2.03
C GLY A 223 -1.43 -4.59 0.66
N TYR A 224 -1.47 -5.53 -0.29
CA TYR A 224 -1.19 -5.31 -1.71
C TYR A 224 0.19 -4.68 -2.03
N GLY A 225 1.16 -4.85 -1.13
CA GLY A 225 2.52 -4.31 -1.25
C GLY A 225 2.70 -2.90 -0.67
N TYR A 226 1.69 -2.32 -0.02
CA TYR A 226 1.78 -1.03 0.66
C TYR A 226 2.30 -1.18 2.08
N ASN A 227 3.62 -1.30 2.20
CA ASN A 227 4.30 -1.52 3.47
C ASN A 227 5.19 -0.32 3.81
N TYR A 228 5.10 0.15 5.05
CA TYR A 228 5.87 1.29 5.54
C TYR A 228 6.72 0.84 6.73
N PRO A 229 8.06 0.84 6.62
CA PRO A 229 8.94 0.52 7.74
C PRO A 229 8.69 1.42 8.95
N VAL A 230 8.40 2.70 8.68
CA VAL A 230 8.00 3.70 9.67
C VAL A 230 6.97 4.63 9.04
N ILE A 231 5.87 4.90 9.76
CA ILE A 231 4.82 5.83 9.35
C ILE A 231 4.27 6.54 10.60
N VAL A 232 3.83 7.79 10.47
CA VAL A 232 3.07 8.49 11.51
C VAL A 232 1.59 8.50 11.12
N GLU A 233 0.75 7.87 11.92
CA GLU A 233 -0.66 7.67 11.62
C GLU A 233 -1.56 8.72 12.31
N GLN A 234 -2.62 9.11 11.59
CA GLN A 234 -3.71 9.97 12.09
C GLN A 234 -3.22 11.26 12.75
N ALA A 235 -2.19 11.87 12.17
CA ALA A 235 -1.55 13.03 12.74
C ALA A 235 -2.43 14.28 12.63
N SER A 236 -2.39 15.11 13.66
CA SER A 236 -2.74 16.53 13.57
C SER A 236 -1.58 17.31 12.94
N ILE A 237 -1.89 18.32 12.13
CA ILE A 237 -0.91 19.13 11.42
C ILE A 237 -1.00 20.59 11.92
N LYS A 238 0.15 21.23 12.10
CA LYS A 238 0.26 22.66 12.41
C LYS A 238 1.32 23.29 11.52
N LYS A 239 1.03 24.46 10.94
CA LYS A 239 2.01 25.23 10.16
C LYS A 239 2.90 26.06 11.09
#